data_AF-A0A7T1M8Z5-F1
#
_entry.id   AF-A0A7T1M8Z5-F1
#
_cell.length_a   1.000
_cell.length_b   1.000
_cell.length_c   1.000
_cell.angle_alpha   90.00
_cell.angle_beta   90.00
_cell.angle_gamma   90.00
#
_symmetry.space_group_name_H-M   'P 1'
#
loop_
_entity.id
_entity.type
_entity.pdbx_description
1 polymer ?
#
loop_
_entity_poly.entity_id
_entity_poly.type
_entity_poly.pdbx_seq_one_letter_code
_entity_poly.pdbx_strand_id
1 'polypeptide(L)'
;MKTTLDLPDHLVRQAKQRALQQGLTLKELVAGYISQGLHGGASGSVPPTSDLVTVDGMGLPVFRCEPSGSKAGIDLAASLQLEQDCLEQEDRRRAGLPA
;
A
#
# COMPACT_ATOMS: atom_id res chain seq x y z
N MET A 1 3.09 19.24 33.31
CA MET A 1 2.83 20.70 33.24
C MET A 1 1.44 20.93 32.67
N LYS A 2 0.69 21.92 33.15
CA LYS A 2 -0.56 22.35 32.52
C LYS A 2 -0.19 23.43 31.49
N THR A 3 -0.45 23.16 30.22
CA THR A 3 -0.21 24.11 29.12
C THR A 3 -1.53 24.32 28.39
N THR A 4 -1.81 25.57 28.03
CA THR A 4 -2.99 25.94 27.24
C THR A 4 -2.55 26.13 25.79
N LEU A 5 -3.19 25.43 24.87
CA LEU A 5 -2.95 25.53 23.43
C LEU A 5 -4.29 25.78 22.76
N ASP A 6 -4.39 26.88 22.02
CA ASP A 6 -5.59 27.18 21.23
C ASP A 6 -5.58 26.33 19.95
N LEU A 7 -6.62 25.50 19.82
CA LEU A 7 -6.80 24.61 18.68
C LEU A 7 -8.09 25.00 17.94
N PRO A 8 -8.08 25.08 16.60
CA PRO A 8 -9.29 25.24 15.82
C PRO A 8 -10.37 24.21 16.15
N ASP A 9 -11.63 24.63 16.20
CA ASP A 9 -12.77 23.77 16.57
C ASP A 9 -12.87 22.48 15.75
N HIS A 10 -12.55 22.57 14.45
CA HIS A 10 -12.58 21.41 13.57
C HIS A 10 -11.55 20.35 13.97
N LEU A 11 -10.35 20.76 14.41
CA LEU A 11 -9.31 19.84 14.90
C LEU A 11 -9.72 19.20 16.23
N VAL A 12 -10.33 19.97 17.13
CA VAL A 12 -10.83 19.44 18.40
C VAL A 12 -11.92 18.40 18.18
N ARG A 13 -12.86 18.65 17.25
CA ARG A 13 -13.90 17.69 16.87
C ARG A 13 -13.30 16.39 16.31
N GLN A 14 -12.36 16.51 15.38
CA GLN A 14 -11.70 15.36 14.77
C GLN A 14 -10.89 14.55 15.79
N ALA A 15 -10.16 15.22 16.68
CA ALA A 15 -9.39 14.56 17.74
C ALA A 15 -10.31 13.79 18.71
N LYS A 16 -11.45 14.37 19.10
CA LYS A 16 -12.46 13.68 19.92
C LYS A 16 -13.02 12.43 19.24
N GLN A 17 -13.34 12.52 17.95
CA GLN A 17 -13.83 11.37 17.19
C GLN A 17 -12.79 10.24 17.15
N ARG A 18 -11.52 10.55 16.88
CA ARG A 18 -10.44 9.55 16.88
C ARG A 18 -10.19 8.96 18.25
N ALA A 19 -10.23 9.77 19.31
CA ALA A 19 -10.07 9.30 20.69
C ALA A 19 -11.15 8.25 21.03
N LEU A 20 -12.40 8.50 20.63
CA LEU A 20 -13.50 7.55 20.81
C LEU A 20 -13.28 6.26 20.00
N GLN A 21 -12.88 6.37 18.73
CA GLN A 21 -12.62 5.22 17.86
C GLN A 21 -11.48 4.32 18.37
N GLN A 22 -10.47 4.90 19.01
CA GLN A 22 -9.29 4.19 19.49
C GLN A 22 -9.40 3.78 20.97
N GLY A 23 -10.48 4.15 21.67
CA GLY A 23 -10.65 3.89 23.09
C GLY A 23 -9.63 4.62 23.98
N LEU A 24 -9.08 5.74 23.51
CA LEU A 24 -8.07 6.53 24.22
C LEU A 24 -8.67 7.83 24.75
N THR A 25 -8.06 8.41 25.78
CA THR A 25 -8.45 9.76 26.20
C THR A 25 -7.93 10.80 25.20
N LEU A 26 -8.64 11.93 25.08
CA LEU A 26 -8.22 13.03 24.21
C LEU A 26 -6.80 13.54 24.56
N LYS A 27 -6.45 13.52 25.85
CA LYS A 27 -5.13 13.94 26.33
C LYS A 27 -4.02 13.02 25.81
N GLU A 28 -4.21 11.70 25.89
CA GLU A 28 -3.23 10.72 25.42
C GLU A 28 -3.05 10.81 23.92
N LEU A 29 -4.16 10.91 23.17
CA LEU A 29 -4.14 11.06 21.72
C LEU A 29 -3.36 12.31 21.29
N VAL A 30 -3.69 13.46 21.90
CA VAL A 30 -3.03 14.74 21.57
C VAL A 30 -1.56 14.72 21.97
N ALA A 31 -1.20 14.13 23.12
CA ALA A 31 0.19 13.95 23.52
C ALA A 31 0.97 13.08 22.52
N GLY A 32 0.34 12.03 21.99
CA GLY A 32 0.90 11.18 20.94
C GLY A 32 1.17 11.97 19.66
N TYR A 33 0.21 12.76 19.18
CA TYR A 33 0.38 13.60 17.98
C TYR A 33 1.44 14.68 18.16
N ILE A 34 1.46 15.36 19.32
CA ILE A 34 2.49 16.36 19.62
C ILE A 34 3.87 15.68 19.65
N SER A 35 3.99 14.51 20.29
CA SER A 35 5.24 13.76 20.30
C SER A 35 5.67 13.39 18.87
N GLN A 36 4.78 12.84 18.05
CA GLN A 36 5.07 12.50 16.65
C GLN A 36 5.51 13.71 15.82
N GLY A 37 4.88 14.88 16.02
CA GLY A 37 5.27 16.11 15.33
C GLY A 37 6.61 16.69 15.80
N LEU A 38 6.90 16.60 17.10
CA LEU A 38 8.11 17.16 17.70
C LEU A 38 9.37 16.33 17.43
N HIS A 39 9.25 15.01 17.31
CA HIS A 39 10.40 14.15 16.97
C HIS A 39 10.82 14.29 15.49
N GLY A 40 10.23 15.25 14.77
CA GLY A 40 10.22 15.28 13.32
C GLY A 40 9.36 14.11 12.84
N GLY A 41 8.61 14.30 11.76
CA GLY A 41 8.08 13.14 11.08
C GLY A 41 9.25 12.19 10.83
N ALA A 42 9.25 11.04 11.52
CA ALA A 42 9.41 9.82 10.77
C ALA A 42 8.27 9.85 9.75
N SER A 43 8.47 10.63 8.68
CA SER A 43 8.18 10.13 7.36
C SER A 43 8.51 8.65 7.46
N GLY A 44 7.51 7.82 7.21
CA GLY A 44 7.76 6.43 6.93
C GLY A 44 8.61 6.30 5.68
N SER A 45 9.79 6.93 5.63
CA SER A 45 11.00 6.23 5.26
C SER A 45 11.19 5.11 6.28
N VAL A 46 10.32 4.10 6.16
CA VAL A 46 10.83 2.75 6.11
C VAL A 46 12.01 2.88 5.14
N PRO A 47 13.27 2.71 5.58
CA PRO A 47 14.36 2.64 4.62
C PRO A 47 13.90 1.60 3.61
N PRO A 48 13.89 1.89 2.30
CA PRO A 48 13.39 0.94 1.32
C PRO A 48 14.08 -0.38 1.61
N THR A 49 13.32 -1.35 2.15
CA THR A 49 13.86 -2.67 2.52
C THR A 49 14.21 -3.47 1.27
N SER A 50 14.07 -2.86 0.10
CA SER A 50 14.54 -3.29 -1.19
C SER A 50 14.49 -2.07 -2.13
N ASP A 51 15.50 -1.92 -2.99
CA ASP A 51 15.55 -0.90 -4.08
C ASP A 51 14.31 -0.94 -5.00
N LEU A 52 13.54 -2.04 -4.93
CA LEU A 52 12.35 -2.32 -5.73
C LEU A 52 11.07 -1.63 -5.24
N VAL A 53 11.01 -1.07 -4.02
CA VAL A 53 9.78 -0.47 -3.49
C VAL A 53 10.04 0.93 -2.95
N THR A 54 9.38 1.92 -3.54
CA THR A 54 9.42 3.33 -3.15
C THR A 54 8.03 3.79 -2.71
N VAL A 55 7.91 4.95 -2.05
CA VAL A 55 6.62 5.55 -1.68
C VAL A 55 6.43 6.82 -2.48
N ASP A 56 5.26 7.01 -3.10
CA ASP A 56 4.96 8.22 -3.86
C ASP A 56 4.63 9.44 -2.98
N GLY A 57 4.45 10.61 -3.59
CA GLY A 57 4.09 11.84 -2.88
C GLY A 57 2.74 11.81 -2.15
N MET A 58 1.90 10.80 -2.42
CA MET A 58 0.61 10.57 -1.78
C MET A 58 0.68 9.51 -0.67
N GLY A 59 1.85 8.93 -0.42
CA GLY A 59 2.05 7.89 0.58
C GLY A 59 1.68 6.48 0.12
N LEU A 60 1.48 6.26 -1.19
CA LEU A 60 1.19 4.95 -1.76
C LEU A 60 2.48 4.20 -2.13
N PRO A 61 2.54 2.86 -1.94
CA PRO A 61 3.68 2.07 -2.35
C PRO A 61 3.75 1.95 -3.88
N VAL A 62 4.91 2.28 -4.44
CA VAL A 62 5.27 2.17 -5.86
C VAL A 62 6.38 1.13 -6.02
N PHE A 63 6.07 0.07 -6.76
CA PHE A 63 7.01 -0.99 -7.09
C PHE A 63 7.78 -0.60 -8.37
N ARG A 64 9.10 -0.43 -8.26
CA ARG A 64 9.98 -0.26 -9.42
C ARG A 64 10.23 -1.63 -10.04
N CYS A 65 9.53 -1.89 -11.13
CA CYS A 65 9.88 -2.98 -12.03
C CYS A 65 11.12 -2.55 -12.83
N GLU A 66 12.31 -2.88 -12.33
CA GLU A 66 13.52 -2.81 -13.15
C GLU A 66 13.33 -3.71 -14.39
N PRO A 67 13.48 -3.21 -15.62
CA PRO A 67 13.25 -4.00 -16.83
C PRO A 67 14.30 -5.11 -17.05
N SER A 68 15.24 -5.34 -16.13
CA SER A 68 16.19 -6.45 -16.27
C SER A 68 16.61 -7.05 -14.93
N GLY A 69 15.79 -7.98 -14.45
CA GLY A 69 16.13 -8.93 -13.40
C GLY A 69 15.88 -10.37 -13.87
N SER A 70 16.40 -10.74 -15.04
CA SER A 70 16.63 -12.12 -15.52
C SER A 70 15.69 -13.22 -14.99
N LYS A 71 14.38 -13.05 -15.17
CA LYS A 71 13.56 -14.16 -15.63
C LYS A 71 13.34 -13.87 -17.10
N ALA A 72 13.87 -14.70 -17.98
CA ALA A 72 13.44 -14.70 -19.36
C ALA A 72 11.91 -14.81 -19.30
N GLY A 73 11.21 -13.72 -19.59
CA GLY A 73 9.78 -13.78 -19.80
C GLY A 73 9.51 -14.87 -20.83
N ILE A 74 8.37 -15.54 -20.73
CA ILE A 74 7.96 -16.48 -21.78
C ILE A 74 8.04 -15.71 -23.09
N ASP A 75 8.82 -16.21 -24.03
CA ASP A 75 8.97 -15.57 -25.34
C ASP A 75 7.60 -15.36 -25.97
N LEU A 76 7.44 -14.32 -26.81
CA LEU A 76 6.14 -13.99 -27.39
C LEU A 76 5.55 -15.19 -28.14
N ALA A 77 6.37 -15.91 -28.89
CA ALA A 77 5.92 -17.10 -29.62
C ALA A 77 5.43 -18.20 -28.66
N ALA A 78 6.16 -18.43 -27.57
CA ALA A 78 5.76 -19.39 -26.54
C ALA A 78 4.47 -18.98 -25.81
N SER A 79 4.26 -17.68 -25.61
CA SER A 79 3.03 -17.15 -25.00
C SER A 79 1.82 -17.35 -25.93
N LEU A 80 1.99 -17.08 -27.22
CA LEU A 80 0.94 -17.29 -28.23
C LEU A 80 0.62 -18.78 -28.43
N GLN A 81 1.62 -19.65 -28.38
CA GLN A 81 1.39 -21.08 -28.47
C GLN A 81 0.57 -21.58 -27.27
N LEU A 82 0.89 -21.12 -26.06
CA LEU A 82 0.16 -21.51 -24.86
C LEU A 82 -1.29 -21.02 -24.89
N GLU A 83 -1.54 -19.82 -25.43
CA GLU A 83 -2.90 -19.33 -25.68
C GLU A 83 -3.67 -20.25 -26.64
N GLN A 84 -3.07 -20.62 -27.78
CA GLN A 84 -3.69 -21.50 -28.77
C GLN A 84 -4.01 -22.88 -28.18
N ASP A 85 -3.06 -23.49 -27.48
CA ASP A 85 -3.24 -24.80 -26.85
C ASP A 85 -4.41 -24.76 -25.83
N CYS A 86 -4.52 -23.69 -25.05
CA CYS A 86 -5.63 -23.50 -24.12
C CYS A 86 -6.97 -23.37 -24.83
N LEU A 87 -7.04 -22.61 -25.93
CA LEU A 87 -8.26 -22.45 -26.73
C LEU A 87 -8.69 -23.79 -27.34
N GLU A 88 -7.75 -24.54 -27.93
CA GLU A 88 -8.04 -25.86 -28.51
C GLU A 88 -8.54 -26.85 -27.45
N GLN A 89 -7.94 -26.85 -26.26
CA GLN A 89 -8.38 -27.71 -25.16
C GLN A 89 -9.81 -27.37 -24.72
N GLU A 90 -10.15 -26.08 -24.69
CA GLU A 90 -11.48 -25.60 -24.34
C GLU A 90 -12.52 -26.00 -25.39
N ASP A 91 -12.19 -25.83 -26.67
CA ASP A 91 -13.04 -26.24 -27.79
C ASP A 91 -13.29 -27.76 -27.79
N ARG A 92 -12.24 -28.57 -27.56
CA ARG A 92 -12.38 -30.04 -27.40
C ARG A 92 -13.32 -30.39 -26.24
N ARG A 93 -13.17 -29.71 -25.10
CA ARG A 93 -14.04 -29.92 -23.94
C ARG A 93 -15.49 -29.60 -24.26
N ARG A 94 -15.76 -28.50 -24.97
CA ARG A 94 -17.12 -28.13 -25.42
C ARG A 94 -17.70 -29.12 -26.43
N ALA A 95 -16.86 -29.63 -27.32
CA ALA A 95 -17.24 -30.65 -28.30
C ALA A 95 -17.40 -32.06 -27.69
N GLY A 96 -17.08 -32.25 -26.40
CA GLY A 96 -17.13 -33.56 -25.73
C GLY A 96 -16.04 -34.53 -26.22
N LEU A 97 -14.96 -34.00 -26.81
CA LEU A 97 -13.82 -34.77 -27.27
C LEU A 97 -12.84 -35.01 -26.10
N PRO A 98 -12.13 -36.14 -26.07
CA PRO A 98 -11.09 -36.38 -25.06
C PRO A 98 -9.95 -35.36 -25.20
N ALA A 99 -9.31 -35.03 -24.07
CA ALA A 99 -8.21 -34.09 -23.98
C ALA A 99 -6.99 -34.54 -24.81
#